data_AF-A0A4S8MSC1-F1
#
_entry.id   AF-A0A4S8MSC1-F1
#
_cell.length_a   1.000
_cell.length_b   1.000
_cell.length_c   1.000
_cell.angle_alpha   90.00
_cell.angle_beta   90.00
_cell.angle_gamma   90.00
#
_symmetry.space_group_name_H-M   'P 1'
#
loop_
_entity.id
_entity.type
_entity.pdbx_description
1 polymer ?
#
loop_
_entity_poly.entity_id
_entity_poly.type
_entity_poly.pdbx_seq_one_letter_code
_entity_poly.pdbx_strand_id
1 'polypeptide(L)'
;MSHHSTPKLKILSYSDAVQVFKDEDIIANLRDACQKLAQSSVALMATFEDIYNQLHSLDMQGVAPPLKPIWNTYRKEFAEIVWQQRVNAGFISGRLKMFCTVVLPLTVRNNTGSTSSHHEKIHVLRSYMNISSDHAALTRTLVDKSLQLSANINSFHTDLAKLASQRANGSQRELQELARKLTELENTVRQLVMCLHKLRHIDVTYLAISALRLSSFSGRRPSRTKITHHRLAFPGPDLNSIGKLYERLDATQNEIVHAHYAAQVSHRRTDVLTTARTAIAKLVSDEILTIEAKLSFFMSIWLRLQTDCVEIMRWLENSRNNMPTPASVHSYMESGLTLYASIADALDIYVAGIDPSHFTASGHRS
;
A
#
# COMPACT_ATOMS: atom_id res chain seq x y z
N MET A 1 11.67 1.69 42.89
CA MET A 1 11.84 0.97 41.61
C MET A 1 10.46 0.80 40.99
N SER A 2 10.11 1.63 40.02
CA SER A 2 8.83 1.54 39.31
C SER A 2 8.89 0.38 38.32
N HIS A 3 8.12 -0.68 38.56
CA HIS A 3 7.90 -1.75 37.59
C HIS A 3 7.25 -1.16 36.34
N HIS A 4 8.03 -0.94 35.28
CA HIS A 4 7.47 -0.73 33.95
C HIS A 4 6.92 -2.08 33.47
N SER A 5 5.63 -2.31 33.74
CA SER A 5 4.87 -3.38 33.10
C SER A 5 4.99 -3.18 31.59
N THR A 6 5.64 -4.13 30.91
CA THR A 6 5.71 -4.15 29.45
C THR A 6 4.28 -4.16 28.89
N PRO A 7 3.94 -3.23 27.97
CA PRO A 7 2.59 -3.17 27.43
C PRO A 7 2.27 -4.49 26.71
N LYS A 8 1.18 -5.14 27.12
CA LYS A 8 0.72 -6.41 26.55
C LYS A 8 0.26 -6.17 25.11
N LEU A 9 0.64 -7.08 24.21
CA LEU A 9 0.16 -7.07 22.82
C LEU A 9 -1.36 -7.30 22.80
N LYS A 10 -2.11 -6.49 22.04
CA LYS A 10 -3.59 -6.57 21.96
C LYS A 10 -4.03 -7.01 20.56
N ILE A 11 -4.95 -7.97 20.50
CA ILE A 11 -5.73 -8.30 19.29
C ILE A 11 -7.07 -7.54 19.42
N LEU A 12 -7.50 -6.86 18.36
CA LEU A 12 -8.72 -6.05 18.38
C LEU A 12 -9.95 -6.92 18.12
N SER A 13 -11.02 -6.67 18.85
CA SER A 13 -12.36 -7.07 18.42
C SER A 13 -12.84 -6.17 17.27
N TYR A 14 -13.92 -6.57 16.58
CA TYR A 14 -14.55 -5.72 15.57
C TYR A 14 -15.02 -4.38 16.16
N SER A 15 -15.63 -4.41 17.35
CA SER A 15 -16.07 -3.19 18.03
C SER A 15 -14.89 -2.29 18.42
N ASP A 16 -13.78 -2.86 18.90
CA ASP A 16 -12.55 -2.10 19.17
C ASP A 16 -12.04 -1.40 17.89
N ALA A 17 -12.00 -2.13 16.77
CA ALA A 17 -11.56 -1.55 15.50
C ALA A 17 -12.50 -0.45 14.99
N VAL A 18 -13.82 -0.62 15.14
CA VAL A 18 -14.79 0.42 14.82
C VAL A 18 -14.55 1.69 15.67
N GLN A 19 -14.18 1.55 16.94
CA GLN A 19 -13.80 2.71 17.77
C GLN A 19 -12.48 3.34 17.31
N VAL A 20 -11.49 2.53 16.93
CA VAL A 20 -10.22 3.02 16.35
C VAL A 20 -10.47 3.89 15.12
N PHE A 21 -11.32 3.46 14.20
CA PHE A 21 -11.62 4.20 12.97
C PHE A 21 -12.61 5.37 13.14
N LYS A 22 -13.07 5.63 14.37
CA LYS A 22 -13.83 6.83 14.75
C LYS A 22 -13.00 7.86 15.50
N ASP A 23 -11.85 7.45 16.02
CA ASP A 23 -10.97 8.36 16.73
C ASP A 23 -10.49 9.44 15.75
N GLU A 24 -10.84 10.69 16.02
CA GLU A 24 -10.57 11.84 15.14
C GLU A 24 -9.08 11.98 14.82
N ASP A 25 -8.19 11.65 15.77
CA ASP A 25 -6.75 11.70 15.53
C ASP A 25 -6.33 10.62 14.55
N ILE A 26 -6.90 9.41 14.65
CA ILE A 26 -6.64 8.33 13.70
C ILE A 26 -7.18 8.67 12.30
N ILE A 27 -8.39 9.22 12.23
CA ILE A 27 -8.98 9.66 10.95
C ILE A 27 -8.10 10.74 10.32
N ALA A 28 -7.70 11.76 11.07
CA ALA A 28 -6.84 12.83 10.60
C ALA A 28 -5.49 12.29 10.11
N ASN A 29 -4.88 11.36 10.86
CA ASN A 29 -3.63 10.71 10.46
C ASN A 29 -3.79 9.89 9.18
N LEU A 30 -4.89 9.14 9.03
CA LEU A 30 -5.15 8.35 7.83
C LEU A 30 -5.36 9.25 6.60
N ARG A 31 -6.10 10.35 6.76
CA ARG A 31 -6.31 11.37 5.72
C ARG A 31 -4.98 12.02 5.29
N ASP A 32 -4.15 12.45 6.25
CA ASP A 32 -2.80 12.99 5.99
C ASP A 32 -1.91 11.97 5.28
N ALA A 33 -1.97 10.71 5.70
CA ALA A 33 -1.21 9.63 5.09
C ALA A 33 -1.62 9.39 3.63
N CYS A 34 -2.92 9.31 3.34
CA CYS A 34 -3.44 9.20 1.99
C CYS A 34 -3.05 10.40 1.12
N GLN A 35 -3.10 11.62 1.66
CA GLN A 35 -2.64 12.82 0.95
C GLN A 35 -1.16 12.76 0.62
N LYS A 36 -0.31 12.43 1.60
CA LYS A 36 1.14 12.30 1.39
C LYS A 36 1.50 11.18 0.43
N LEU A 37 0.73 10.08 0.43
CA LEU A 37 0.94 8.98 -0.50
C LEU A 37 0.65 9.38 -1.95
N ALA A 38 -0.37 10.21 -2.17
CA ALA A 38 -0.62 10.83 -3.46
C ALA A 38 0.53 11.77 -3.85
N GLN A 39 0.96 12.64 -2.92
CA GLN A 39 2.11 13.54 -3.14
C GLN A 39 3.41 12.79 -3.45
N SER A 40 3.71 11.69 -2.75
CA SER A 40 4.87 10.83 -3.03
C SER A 40 4.80 10.23 -4.42
N SER A 41 3.60 9.83 -4.89
CA SER A 41 3.43 9.32 -6.25
C SER A 41 3.75 10.38 -7.30
N VAL A 42 3.33 11.63 -7.07
CA VAL A 42 3.66 12.78 -7.94
C VAL A 42 5.15 13.14 -7.87
N ALA A 43 5.75 13.14 -6.68
CA ALA A 43 7.18 13.40 -6.50
C ALA A 43 8.06 12.34 -7.18
N LEU A 44 7.65 11.07 -7.16
CA LEU A 44 8.31 10.01 -7.92
C LEU A 44 8.27 10.29 -9.42
N MET A 45 7.13 10.73 -9.97
CA MET A 45 7.03 11.11 -11.39
C MET A 45 8.02 12.23 -11.73
N ALA A 46 8.13 13.27 -10.90
CA ALA A 46 9.13 14.32 -11.09
C ALA A 46 10.56 13.78 -11.04
N THR A 47 10.83 12.85 -10.12
CA THR A 47 12.16 12.20 -10.01
C THR A 47 12.50 11.38 -11.26
N PHE A 48 11.51 10.72 -11.89
CA PHE A 48 11.73 10.07 -13.19
C PHE A 48 12.15 11.07 -14.28
N GLU A 49 11.55 12.27 -14.32
CA GLU A 49 11.95 13.33 -15.28
C GLU A 49 13.36 13.86 -15.00
N ASP A 50 13.71 14.07 -13.74
CA ASP A 50 15.04 14.53 -13.36
C ASP A 50 16.12 13.52 -13.78
N ILE A 51 15.86 12.22 -13.55
CA ILE A 51 16.78 11.16 -13.99
C ILE A 51 16.80 11.07 -15.52
N TYR A 52 15.67 11.25 -16.21
CA TYR A 52 15.64 11.28 -17.67
C TYR A 52 16.59 12.35 -18.24
N ASN A 53 16.59 13.55 -17.65
CA ASN A 53 17.49 14.64 -18.05
C ASN A 53 18.96 14.33 -17.75
N GLN A 54 19.24 13.68 -16.60
CA GLN A 54 20.60 13.24 -16.25
C GLN A 54 21.11 12.17 -17.21
N LEU A 55 20.29 11.17 -17.54
CA LEU A 55 20.63 10.11 -18.49
C LEU A 55 20.83 10.66 -19.91
N HIS A 56 20.04 11.65 -20.32
CA HIS A 56 20.26 12.32 -21.60
C HIS A 56 21.65 12.96 -21.68
N SER A 57 22.11 13.59 -20.60
CA SER A 57 23.44 14.18 -20.55
C SER A 57 24.54 13.12 -20.65
N LEU A 58 24.35 11.93 -20.06
CA LEU A 58 25.26 10.79 -20.18
C LEU A 58 25.29 10.21 -21.60
N ASP A 59 24.11 10.09 -22.24
CA ASP A 59 23.99 9.62 -23.62
C ASP A 59 24.74 10.55 -24.60
N MET A 60 24.61 11.87 -24.41
CA MET A 60 25.31 12.87 -25.24
C MET A 60 26.84 12.81 -25.09
N GLN A 61 27.35 12.32 -23.96
CA GLN A 61 28.78 12.15 -23.74
C GLN A 61 29.32 10.87 -24.40
N GLY A 62 28.47 9.99 -24.96
CA GLY A 62 28.88 8.72 -25.56
C GLY A 62 29.47 7.73 -24.55
N VAL A 63 29.17 7.94 -23.26
CA VAL A 63 29.73 7.18 -22.15
C VAL A 63 28.95 5.88 -21.96
N ALA A 64 27.78 5.64 -22.54
CA ALA A 64 27.13 4.32 -22.47
C ALA A 64 26.29 4.08 -23.71
N PRO A 65 25.85 2.84 -23.98
CA PRO A 65 24.72 2.62 -24.86
C PRO A 65 23.54 3.50 -24.42
N PRO A 66 22.73 4.04 -25.34
CA PRO A 66 21.67 4.99 -25.00
C PRO A 66 20.75 4.49 -23.88
N LEU A 67 20.78 5.16 -22.72
CA LEU A 67 20.02 4.83 -21.52
C LEU A 67 18.65 5.51 -21.50
N LYS A 68 18.54 6.66 -22.16
CA LYS A 68 17.31 7.47 -22.21
C LYS A 68 16.10 6.73 -22.80
N PRO A 69 16.20 5.94 -23.88
CA PRO A 69 15.03 5.24 -24.45
C PRO A 69 14.39 4.25 -23.48
N ILE A 70 15.20 3.42 -22.82
CA ILE A 70 14.70 2.43 -21.86
C ILE A 70 14.12 3.10 -20.60
N TRP A 71 14.77 4.16 -20.12
CA TRP A 71 14.25 4.94 -18.99
C TRP A 71 12.90 5.59 -19.30
N ASN A 72 12.72 6.09 -20.52
CA ASN A 72 11.44 6.66 -20.96
C ASN A 72 10.31 5.62 -20.96
N THR A 73 10.61 4.34 -21.25
CA THR A 73 9.64 3.26 -21.13
C THR A 73 9.21 3.09 -19.67
N TYR A 74 10.15 3.00 -18.73
CA TYR A 74 9.84 2.88 -17.30
C TYR A 74 9.04 4.07 -16.78
N ARG A 75 9.38 5.29 -17.20
CA ARG A 75 8.64 6.52 -16.86
C ARG A 75 7.17 6.44 -17.31
N LYS A 76 6.92 6.03 -18.55
CA LYS A 76 5.55 5.90 -19.09
C LYS A 76 4.77 4.80 -18.37
N GLU A 77 5.42 3.66 -18.12
CA GLU A 77 4.82 2.55 -17.37
C GLU A 77 4.48 2.96 -15.94
N PHE A 78 5.37 3.69 -15.27
CA PHE A 78 5.12 4.23 -13.93
C PHE A 78 3.92 5.19 -13.92
N ALA A 79 3.85 6.11 -14.89
CA ALA A 79 2.73 7.04 -15.00
C ALA A 79 1.39 6.29 -15.18
N GLU A 80 1.35 5.27 -16.04
CA GLU A 80 0.17 4.43 -16.21
C GLU A 80 -0.20 3.68 -14.92
N ILE A 81 0.79 3.14 -14.19
CA ILE A 81 0.57 2.48 -12.91
C ILE A 81 -0.01 3.46 -11.88
N VAL A 82 0.53 4.68 -11.77
CA VAL A 82 0.00 5.70 -10.85
C VAL A 82 -1.45 6.03 -11.19
N TRP A 83 -1.77 6.17 -12.48
CA TRP A 83 -3.14 6.38 -12.94
C TRP A 83 -4.07 5.22 -12.57
N GLN A 84 -3.67 3.98 -12.84
CA GLN A 84 -4.43 2.78 -12.47
C GLN A 84 -4.61 2.67 -10.95
N GLN A 85 -3.61 3.04 -10.15
CA GLN A 85 -3.70 3.07 -8.68
C GLN A 85 -4.72 4.09 -8.20
N ARG A 86 -4.76 5.28 -8.81
CA ARG A 86 -5.78 6.31 -8.54
C ARG A 86 -7.19 5.77 -8.83
N VAL A 87 -7.40 5.20 -10.01
CA VAL A 87 -8.70 4.63 -10.40
C VAL A 87 -9.12 3.51 -9.44
N ASN A 88 -8.19 2.62 -9.09
CA ASN A 88 -8.44 1.52 -8.17
C ASN A 88 -8.82 2.00 -6.77
N ALA A 89 -8.17 3.04 -6.24
CA ALA A 89 -8.54 3.66 -4.97
C ALA A 89 -9.97 4.23 -5.01
N GLY A 90 -10.38 4.82 -6.14
CA GLY A 90 -11.74 5.28 -6.36
C GLY A 90 -12.76 4.14 -6.35
N PHE A 91 -12.44 3.01 -6.99
CA PHE A 91 -13.28 1.81 -6.91
C PHE A 91 -13.40 1.31 -5.47
N ILE A 92 -12.30 1.19 -4.73
CA ILE A 92 -12.33 0.77 -3.33
C ILE A 92 -13.24 1.71 -2.52
N SER A 93 -13.02 3.02 -2.58
CA SER A 93 -13.84 4.02 -1.88
C SER A 93 -15.33 3.86 -2.22
N GLY A 94 -15.68 3.78 -3.50
CA GLY A 94 -17.06 3.60 -3.94
C GLY A 94 -17.72 2.33 -3.41
N ARG A 95 -16.97 1.21 -3.39
CA ARG A 95 -17.46 -0.05 -2.81
C ARG A 95 -17.67 0.06 -1.32
N LEU A 96 -16.71 0.63 -0.58
CA LEU A 96 -16.83 0.85 0.86
C LEU A 96 -18.05 1.69 1.22
N LYS A 97 -18.31 2.78 0.48
CA LYS A 97 -19.50 3.61 0.66
C LYS A 97 -20.77 2.81 0.40
N MET A 98 -20.85 2.07 -0.71
CA MET A 98 -22.01 1.22 -1.03
C MET A 98 -22.24 0.14 0.04
N PHE A 99 -21.17 -0.42 0.61
CA PHE A 99 -21.31 -1.36 1.72
C PHE A 99 -21.98 -0.70 2.94
N CYS A 100 -21.55 0.51 3.28
CA CYS A 100 -22.08 1.27 4.42
C CYS A 100 -23.49 1.78 4.20
N THR A 101 -23.83 2.24 2.99
CA THR A 101 -25.09 2.95 2.72
C THR A 101 -26.18 2.09 2.08
N VAL A 102 -25.83 0.90 1.57
CA VAL A 102 -26.78 0.00 0.91
C VAL A 102 -26.74 -1.39 1.55
N VAL A 103 -25.58 -2.04 1.58
CA VAL A 103 -25.49 -3.45 2.00
C VAL A 103 -25.85 -3.63 3.48
N LEU A 104 -25.18 -2.91 4.38
CA LEU A 104 -25.44 -3.03 5.82
C LEU A 104 -26.86 -2.59 6.23
N PRO A 105 -27.40 -1.44 5.75
CA PRO A 105 -28.79 -1.08 6.02
C PRO A 105 -29.79 -2.14 5.54
N LEU A 106 -29.54 -2.73 4.37
CA LEU A 106 -30.42 -3.76 3.81
C LEU A 106 -30.36 -5.05 4.64
N THR A 107 -29.19 -5.44 5.16
CA THR A 107 -29.05 -6.68 5.94
C THR A 107 -29.78 -6.59 7.28
N VAL A 108 -29.75 -5.43 7.95
CA VAL A 108 -30.40 -5.22 9.26
C VAL A 108 -31.90 -4.95 9.20
N ARG A 109 -32.44 -4.60 8.02
CA ARG A 109 -33.88 -4.30 7.87
C ARG A 109 -34.73 -5.47 8.39
N ASN A 110 -35.70 -5.18 9.27
CA ASN A 110 -36.51 -6.18 9.97
C ASN A 110 -37.04 -7.30 9.06
N ASN A 111 -36.86 -8.54 9.50
CA ASN A 111 -37.36 -9.77 8.85
C ASN A 111 -38.88 -9.99 9.09
N THR A 112 -39.71 -8.94 9.10
CA THR A 112 -41.15 -9.03 9.42
C THR A 112 -42.01 -9.74 8.35
N GLY A 113 -41.46 -10.73 7.64
CA GLY A 113 -42.26 -11.90 7.27
C GLY A 113 -42.33 -12.31 5.80
N SER A 114 -41.64 -11.67 4.86
CA SER A 114 -41.68 -12.10 3.45
C SER A 114 -40.40 -12.78 2.98
N THR A 115 -40.55 -13.97 2.40
CA THR A 115 -39.49 -14.72 1.71
C THR A 115 -38.83 -13.88 0.61
N SER A 116 -39.60 -12.96 0.00
CA SER A 116 -39.14 -12.02 -1.03
C SER A 116 -38.06 -11.05 -0.53
N SER A 117 -38.22 -10.47 0.67
CA SER A 117 -37.21 -9.58 1.25
C SER A 117 -35.89 -10.31 1.56
N HIS A 118 -35.97 -11.58 1.95
CA HIS A 118 -34.78 -12.40 2.18
C HIS A 118 -34.00 -12.68 0.90
N HIS A 119 -34.70 -13.00 -0.20
CA HIS A 119 -34.09 -13.22 -1.51
C HIS A 119 -33.43 -11.95 -2.04
N GLU A 120 -34.04 -10.78 -1.83
CA GLU A 120 -33.46 -9.48 -2.19
C GLU A 120 -32.12 -9.24 -1.49
N LYS A 121 -32.05 -9.45 -0.16
CA LYS A 121 -30.81 -9.31 0.63
C LYS A 121 -29.68 -10.17 0.06
N ILE A 122 -29.97 -11.45 -0.19
CA ILE A 122 -29.00 -12.40 -0.76
C ILE A 122 -28.58 -11.98 -2.16
N HIS A 123 -29.52 -11.57 -3.02
CA HIS A 123 -29.24 -11.16 -4.38
C HIS A 123 -28.33 -9.92 -4.42
N VAL A 124 -28.68 -8.87 -3.65
CA VAL A 124 -27.88 -7.64 -3.57
C VAL A 124 -26.48 -7.94 -3.02
N LEU A 125 -26.38 -8.73 -1.95
CA LEU A 125 -25.07 -9.09 -1.39
C LEU A 125 -24.23 -9.91 -2.37
N ARG A 126 -24.82 -10.86 -3.10
CA ARG A 126 -24.10 -11.68 -4.10
C ARG A 126 -23.61 -10.83 -5.26
N SER A 127 -24.45 -9.95 -5.79
CA SER A 127 -24.05 -8.96 -6.81
C SER A 127 -22.92 -8.07 -6.28
N TYR A 128 -23.03 -7.62 -5.02
CA TYR A 128 -22.00 -6.82 -4.39
C TYR A 128 -20.67 -7.58 -4.29
N MET A 129 -20.69 -8.84 -3.86
CA MET A 129 -19.51 -9.69 -3.72
C MET A 129 -18.81 -9.94 -5.05
N ASN A 130 -19.57 -10.22 -6.12
CA ASN A 130 -19.03 -10.48 -7.44
C ASN A 130 -18.24 -9.26 -7.97
N ILE A 131 -18.86 -8.09 -7.98
CA ILE A 131 -18.22 -6.85 -8.46
C ILE A 131 -17.00 -6.50 -7.59
N SER A 132 -17.12 -6.65 -6.26
CA SER A 132 -16.00 -6.39 -5.35
C SER A 132 -14.84 -7.38 -5.56
N SER A 133 -15.14 -8.63 -5.93
CA SER A 133 -14.13 -9.63 -6.27
C SER A 133 -13.36 -9.27 -7.54
N ASP A 134 -14.05 -8.76 -8.56
CA ASP A 134 -13.43 -8.30 -9.80
C ASP A 134 -12.46 -7.13 -9.53
N HIS A 135 -12.88 -6.14 -8.75
CA HIS A 135 -12.00 -5.04 -8.34
C HIS A 135 -10.83 -5.49 -7.45
N ALA A 136 -11.05 -6.46 -6.56
CA ALA A 136 -9.96 -7.06 -5.79
C ALA A 136 -8.95 -7.80 -6.69
N ALA A 137 -9.41 -8.49 -7.75
CA ALA A 137 -8.53 -9.11 -8.73
C ALA A 137 -7.72 -8.06 -9.51
N LEU A 138 -8.35 -6.96 -9.93
CA LEU A 138 -7.65 -5.83 -10.56
C LEU A 138 -6.56 -5.24 -9.64
N THR A 139 -6.84 -5.12 -8.34
CA THR A 139 -5.84 -4.68 -7.35
C THR A 139 -4.63 -5.61 -7.33
N ARG A 140 -4.84 -6.94 -7.35
CA ARG A 140 -3.74 -7.93 -7.39
C ARG A 140 -2.91 -7.80 -8.67
N THR A 141 -3.56 -7.69 -9.84
CA THR A 141 -2.85 -7.49 -11.11
C THR A 141 -2.02 -6.21 -11.09
N LEU A 142 -2.53 -5.14 -10.48
CA LEU A 142 -1.81 -3.88 -10.35
C LEU A 142 -0.60 -4.00 -9.40
N VAL A 143 -0.71 -4.82 -8.37
CA VAL A 143 0.43 -5.17 -7.50
C VAL A 143 1.52 -5.85 -8.31
N ASP A 144 1.17 -6.88 -9.07
CA ASP A 144 2.13 -7.65 -9.86
C ASP A 144 2.83 -6.75 -10.90
N LYS A 145 2.09 -5.87 -11.58
CA LYS A 145 2.66 -4.86 -12.50
C LYS A 145 3.61 -3.91 -11.79
N SER A 146 3.24 -3.41 -10.61
CA SER A 146 4.08 -2.48 -9.84
C SER A 146 5.39 -3.15 -9.41
N LEU A 147 5.33 -4.40 -8.93
CA LEU A 147 6.52 -5.17 -8.56
C LEU A 147 7.40 -5.51 -9.76
N GLN A 148 6.80 -5.79 -10.92
CA GLN A 148 7.54 -6.04 -12.16
C GLN A 148 8.31 -4.80 -12.61
N LEU A 149 7.68 -3.62 -12.58
CA LEU A 149 8.34 -2.36 -12.89
C LEU A 149 9.51 -2.11 -11.93
N SER A 150 9.30 -2.25 -10.61
CA SER A 150 10.38 -2.05 -9.63
C SER A 150 11.55 -3.02 -9.85
N ALA A 151 11.27 -4.30 -10.19
CA ALA A 151 12.30 -5.27 -10.53
C ALA A 151 13.08 -4.88 -11.80
N ASN A 152 12.38 -4.38 -12.82
CA ASN A 152 13.00 -3.91 -14.06
C ASN A 152 13.93 -2.70 -13.80
N ILE A 153 13.48 -1.73 -13.00
CA ILE A 153 14.29 -0.55 -12.65
C ILE A 153 15.48 -0.95 -11.76
N ASN A 154 15.30 -1.89 -10.83
CA ASN A 154 16.40 -2.40 -10.01
C ASN A 154 17.44 -3.17 -10.84
N SER A 155 17.00 -3.93 -11.85
CA SER A 155 17.90 -4.55 -12.83
C SER A 155 18.67 -3.49 -13.62
N PHE A 156 17.98 -2.46 -14.12
CA PHE A 156 18.61 -1.33 -14.81
C PHE A 156 19.66 -0.63 -13.92
N HIS A 157 19.34 -0.40 -12.64
CA HIS A 157 20.28 0.15 -11.67
C HIS A 157 21.51 -0.74 -11.48
N THR A 158 21.31 -2.06 -11.41
CA THR A 158 22.40 -3.04 -11.27
C THR A 158 23.29 -3.08 -12.51
N ASP A 159 22.73 -2.98 -13.71
CA ASP A 159 23.52 -2.94 -14.95
C ASP A 159 24.29 -1.62 -15.09
N LEU A 160 23.67 -0.50 -14.69
CA LEU A 160 24.36 0.79 -14.59
C LEU A 160 25.52 0.72 -13.58
N ALA A 161 25.36 -0.05 -12.50
CA ALA A 161 26.41 -0.29 -11.52
C ALA A 161 27.60 -1.07 -12.10
N LYS A 162 27.34 -2.10 -12.91
CA LYS A 162 28.39 -2.86 -13.62
C LYS A 162 29.15 -1.95 -14.58
N LEU A 163 28.45 -1.14 -15.37
CA LEU A 163 29.08 -0.19 -16.30
C LEU A 163 30.00 0.81 -15.59
N ALA A 164 29.55 1.35 -14.45
CA ALA A 164 30.36 2.25 -13.64
C ALA A 164 31.61 1.56 -13.05
N SER A 165 31.46 0.31 -12.58
CA SER A 165 32.58 -0.45 -12.01
C SER A 165 33.67 -0.78 -13.02
N GLN A 166 33.32 -0.95 -14.30
CA GLN A 166 34.29 -1.17 -15.38
C GLN A 166 35.15 0.06 -15.67
N ARG A 167 34.75 1.24 -15.21
CA ARG A 167 35.45 2.51 -15.48
C ARG A 167 36.17 3.11 -14.29
N ALA A 168 35.74 2.80 -13.08
CA ALA A 168 36.32 3.37 -11.88
C ALA A 168 37.55 2.56 -11.45
N ASN A 169 38.70 3.23 -11.32
CA ASN A 169 39.92 2.65 -10.74
C ASN A 169 39.88 2.54 -9.19
N GLY A 170 38.72 2.76 -8.57
CA GLY A 170 38.55 2.86 -7.11
C GLY A 170 37.49 1.90 -6.56
N SER A 171 37.51 1.71 -5.24
CA SER A 171 36.52 0.90 -4.52
C SER A 171 35.11 1.45 -4.72
N GLN A 172 34.20 0.62 -5.24
CA GLN A 172 32.77 0.89 -5.45
C GLN A 172 31.91 0.19 -4.37
N ARG A 173 32.51 -0.13 -3.22
CA ARG A 173 31.93 -0.99 -2.19
C ARG A 173 30.60 -0.46 -1.66
N GLU A 174 30.50 0.84 -1.41
CA GLU A 174 29.31 1.49 -0.86
C GLU A 174 28.14 1.41 -1.84
N LEU A 175 28.40 1.60 -3.13
CA LEU A 175 27.38 1.52 -4.18
C LEU A 175 26.96 0.08 -4.47
N GLN A 176 27.86 -0.90 -4.33
CA GLN A 176 27.52 -2.32 -4.41
C GLN A 176 26.66 -2.75 -3.22
N GLU A 177 26.98 -2.30 -2.02
CA GLU A 177 26.18 -2.57 -0.82
C GLU A 177 24.78 -1.97 -0.94
N LEU A 178 24.67 -0.73 -1.45
CA LEU A 178 23.38 -0.10 -1.73
C LEU A 178 22.53 -0.93 -2.71
N ALA A 179 23.11 -1.38 -3.83
CA ALA A 179 22.40 -2.24 -4.79
C ALA A 179 21.94 -3.56 -4.17
N ARG A 180 22.78 -4.19 -3.33
CA ARG A 180 22.44 -5.41 -2.61
C ARG A 180 21.26 -5.20 -1.66
N LYS A 181 21.26 -4.10 -0.90
CA LYS A 181 20.18 -3.75 0.04
C LYS A 181 18.87 -3.44 -0.67
N LEU A 182 18.90 -2.80 -1.85
CA LEU A 182 17.70 -2.61 -2.68
C LEU A 182 17.08 -3.94 -3.14
N THR A 183 17.91 -4.90 -3.57
CA THR A 183 17.43 -6.24 -3.91
C THR A 183 16.85 -6.97 -2.70
N GLU A 184 17.41 -6.79 -1.50
CA GLU A 184 16.85 -7.34 -0.26
C GLU A 184 15.48 -6.72 0.08
N LEU A 185 15.34 -5.41 -0.12
CA LEU A 185 14.08 -4.68 0.04
C LEU A 185 13.00 -5.20 -0.93
N GLU A 186 13.33 -5.27 -2.22
CA GLU A 186 12.44 -5.81 -3.27
C GLU A 186 11.95 -7.23 -2.92
N ASN A 187 12.87 -8.10 -2.51
CA ASN A 187 12.55 -9.47 -2.13
C ASN A 187 11.64 -9.54 -0.90
N THR A 188 11.86 -8.67 0.09
CA THR A 188 11.02 -8.61 1.29
C THR A 188 9.59 -8.17 0.94
N VAL A 189 9.43 -7.15 0.10
CA VAL A 189 8.10 -6.70 -0.34
C VAL A 189 7.42 -7.75 -1.22
N ARG A 190 8.14 -8.44 -2.10
CA ARG A 190 7.61 -9.57 -2.88
C ARG A 190 7.09 -10.69 -1.97
N GLN A 191 7.86 -11.08 -0.95
CA GLN A 191 7.43 -12.09 0.02
C GLN A 191 6.19 -11.66 0.80
N LEU A 192 6.13 -10.38 1.21
CA LEU A 192 4.96 -9.81 1.87
C LEU A 192 3.71 -9.93 1.00
N VAL A 193 3.77 -9.50 -0.26
CA VAL A 193 2.66 -9.62 -1.21
C VAL A 193 2.23 -11.07 -1.41
N MET A 194 3.19 -11.99 -1.55
CA MET A 194 2.89 -13.42 -1.65
C MET A 194 2.18 -13.97 -0.41
N CYS A 195 2.55 -13.53 0.79
CA CYS A 195 1.84 -13.89 2.01
C CYS A 195 0.42 -13.32 2.00
N LEU A 196 0.23 -12.06 1.61
CA LEU A 196 -1.09 -11.44 1.53
C LEU A 196 -2.03 -12.13 0.54
N HIS A 197 -1.51 -12.58 -0.60
CA HIS A 197 -2.30 -13.35 -1.57
C HIS A 197 -2.78 -14.70 -1.05
N LYS A 198 -2.11 -15.28 -0.05
CA LYS A 198 -2.48 -16.57 0.55
C LYS A 198 -3.53 -16.45 1.64
N LEU A 199 -3.75 -15.26 2.18
CA LEU A 199 -4.73 -15.04 3.25
C LEU A 199 -6.15 -15.21 2.71
N ARG A 200 -6.96 -16.03 3.38
CA ARG A 200 -8.36 -16.29 3.02
C ARG A 200 -9.35 -15.60 3.95
N HIS A 201 -8.98 -15.47 5.22
CA HIS A 201 -9.78 -14.84 6.26
C HIS A 201 -8.86 -13.98 7.09
N ILE A 202 -9.21 -12.70 7.24
CA ILE A 202 -8.35 -11.74 7.91
C ILE A 202 -9.10 -11.12 9.07
N ASP A 203 -8.50 -11.16 10.25
CA ASP A 203 -8.99 -10.45 11.42
C ASP A 203 -8.91 -8.93 11.23
N VAL A 204 -9.86 -8.20 11.82
CA VAL A 204 -9.94 -6.73 11.72
C VAL A 204 -8.67 -6.02 12.20
N THR A 205 -7.90 -6.66 13.08
CA THR A 205 -6.60 -6.16 13.55
C THR A 205 -5.62 -5.92 12.40
N TYR A 206 -5.62 -6.75 11.36
CA TYR A 206 -4.71 -6.55 10.23
C TYR A 206 -5.02 -5.27 9.44
N LEU A 207 -6.31 -4.96 9.25
CA LEU A 207 -6.73 -3.73 8.60
C LEU A 207 -6.31 -2.50 9.43
N ALA A 208 -6.50 -2.55 10.75
CA ALA A 208 -6.03 -1.51 11.65
C ALA A 208 -4.50 -1.33 11.59
N ILE A 209 -3.73 -2.43 11.63
CA ILE A 209 -2.27 -2.39 11.49
C ILE A 209 -1.86 -1.76 10.15
N SER A 210 -2.52 -2.14 9.05
CA SER A 210 -2.21 -1.63 7.72
C SER A 210 -2.47 -0.12 7.60
N ALA A 211 -3.59 0.37 8.17
CA ALA A 211 -3.89 1.80 8.25
C ALA A 211 -2.88 2.59 9.11
N LEU A 212 -2.46 2.01 10.25
CA LEU A 212 -1.47 2.63 11.13
C LEU A 212 -0.06 2.64 10.51
N ARG A 213 0.32 1.59 9.77
CA ARG A 213 1.58 1.54 9.00
C ARG A 213 1.58 2.62 7.92
N LEU A 214 0.49 2.75 7.17
CA LEU A 214 0.34 3.83 6.18
C LEU A 214 0.53 5.21 6.83
N SER A 215 -0.05 5.41 8.02
CA SER A 215 0.14 6.63 8.80
C SER A 215 1.59 6.85 9.25
N SER A 216 2.31 5.79 9.58
CA SER A 216 3.72 5.86 10.00
C SER A 216 4.67 6.15 8.83
N PHE A 217 4.36 5.66 7.63
CA PHE A 217 5.11 5.96 6.40
C PHE A 217 5.18 7.48 6.11
N SER A 218 4.19 8.23 6.59
CA SER A 218 4.04 9.67 6.37
C SER A 218 5.09 10.56 7.07
N GLY A 219 6.04 9.97 7.80
CA GLY A 219 7.19 10.65 8.42
C GLY A 219 6.88 11.53 9.63
N ARG A 220 5.60 11.81 9.92
CA ARG A 220 5.22 12.38 11.22
C ARG A 220 5.25 11.26 12.24
N ARG A 221 5.99 11.45 13.34
CA ARG A 221 5.70 10.69 14.56
C ARG A 221 4.22 10.94 14.85
N PRO A 222 3.35 9.91 14.82
CA PRO A 222 1.95 10.11 15.12
C PRO A 222 1.88 10.86 16.45
N SER A 223 1.28 12.05 16.45
CA SER A 223 0.97 12.80 17.67
C SER A 223 0.36 11.79 18.63
N ARG A 224 1.04 11.48 19.75
CA ARG A 224 0.77 10.33 20.65
C ARG A 224 -0.71 9.92 20.68
N THR A 225 -1.16 9.13 19.71
CA THR A 225 -2.55 8.69 19.66
C THR A 225 -2.68 7.56 20.65
N LYS A 226 -3.82 7.46 21.34
CA LYS A 226 -4.05 6.41 22.36
C LYS A 226 -3.78 4.99 21.82
N ILE A 227 -3.86 4.80 20.51
CA ILE A 227 -3.63 3.53 19.82
C ILE A 227 -2.14 3.27 19.52
N THR A 228 -1.29 4.29 19.37
CA THR A 228 0.17 4.06 19.31
C THR A 228 0.73 3.45 20.61
N HIS A 229 0.01 3.60 21.73
CA HIS A 229 0.32 2.88 22.97
C HIS A 229 -0.12 1.41 22.95
N HIS A 230 -1.02 1.03 22.05
CA HIS A 230 -1.49 -0.34 21.89
C HIS A 230 -0.61 -1.02 20.85
N ARG A 231 0.41 -1.76 21.31
CA ARG A 231 1.13 -2.68 20.41
C ARG A 231 0.15 -3.75 19.95
N LEU A 232 -0.31 -3.66 18.70
CA LEU A 232 -1.22 -4.64 18.14
C LEU A 232 -0.46 -5.95 17.87
N ALA A 233 -1.05 -7.09 18.23
CA ALA A 233 -0.52 -8.40 17.88
C ALA A 233 -1.17 -8.88 16.59
N PHE A 234 -0.40 -9.52 15.72
CA PHE A 234 -0.93 -10.29 14.61
C PHE A 234 -1.55 -11.60 15.11
N PRO A 235 -2.86 -11.84 14.92
CA PRO A 235 -3.48 -13.07 15.37
C PRO A 235 -3.12 -14.26 14.48
N GLY A 236 -2.64 -15.34 15.10
CA GLY A 236 -2.38 -16.61 14.42
C GLY A 236 -1.05 -16.67 13.64
N PRO A 237 -0.70 -17.86 13.11
CA PRO A 237 0.60 -18.10 12.47
C PRO A 237 0.78 -17.32 11.16
N ASP A 238 -0.28 -17.20 10.35
CA ASP A 238 -0.22 -16.56 9.03
C ASP A 238 0.09 -15.06 9.17
N LEU A 239 -0.63 -14.35 10.04
CA LEU A 239 -0.38 -12.93 10.26
C LEU A 239 0.92 -12.68 11.03
N ASN A 240 1.37 -13.60 11.89
CA ASN A 240 2.68 -13.50 12.52
C ASN A 240 3.83 -13.56 11.48
N SER A 241 3.68 -14.34 10.41
CA SER A 241 4.64 -14.36 9.31
C SER A 241 4.75 -12.99 8.62
N ILE A 242 3.61 -12.31 8.44
CA ILE A 242 3.56 -10.94 7.91
C ILE A 242 4.20 -9.95 8.87
N GLY A 243 3.97 -10.09 10.18
CA GLY A 243 4.64 -9.27 11.19
C GLY A 243 6.16 -9.34 11.10
N LYS A 244 6.73 -10.54 10.98
CA LYS A 244 8.18 -10.73 10.77
C LYS A 244 8.69 -10.10 9.47
N LEU A 245 7.90 -10.16 8.41
CA LEU A 245 8.24 -9.51 7.14
C LEU A 245 8.24 -7.98 7.27
N TYR A 246 7.33 -7.41 8.06
CA TYR A 246 7.34 -5.98 8.37
C TYR A 246 8.55 -5.58 9.23
N GLU A 247 8.90 -6.37 10.25
CA GLU A 247 10.12 -6.11 11.05
C GLU A 247 11.37 -6.12 10.16
N ARG A 248 11.47 -7.09 9.23
CA ARG A 248 12.55 -7.16 8.26
C ARG A 248 12.55 -5.96 7.32
N LEU A 249 11.37 -5.58 6.81
CA LEU A 249 11.21 -4.43 5.92
C LEU A 249 11.71 -3.14 6.58
N ASP A 250 11.30 -2.89 7.82
CA ASP A 250 11.68 -1.71 8.58
C ASP A 250 13.19 -1.71 8.88
N ALA A 251 13.78 -2.88 9.18
CA ALA A 251 15.22 -3.04 9.34
C ALA A 251 15.99 -2.73 8.04
N THR A 252 15.58 -3.33 6.92
CA THR A 252 16.21 -3.10 5.61
C THR A 252 16.07 -1.65 5.15
N GLN A 253 14.94 -0.99 5.43
CA GLN A 253 14.76 0.43 5.14
C GLN A 253 15.80 1.29 5.87
N ASN A 254 16.02 1.05 7.16
CA ASN A 254 17.03 1.79 7.93
C ASN A 254 18.45 1.56 7.38
N GLU A 255 18.77 0.32 7.01
CA GLU A 255 20.07 -0.01 6.40
C GLU A 255 20.26 0.68 5.05
N ILE A 256 19.21 0.77 4.22
CA ILE A 256 19.26 1.50 2.94
C ILE A 256 19.55 2.98 3.16
N VAL A 257 18.90 3.62 4.14
CA VAL A 257 19.17 5.03 4.46
C VAL A 257 20.65 5.24 4.80
N HIS A 258 21.23 4.36 5.62
CA HIS A 258 22.66 4.42 5.95
C HIS A 258 23.57 4.16 4.74
N ALA A 259 23.26 3.14 3.93
CA ALA A 259 24.02 2.81 2.73
C ALA A 259 23.96 3.94 1.69
N HIS A 260 22.80 4.59 1.56
CA HIS A 260 22.60 5.73 0.66
C HIS A 260 23.43 6.93 1.11
N TYR A 261 23.38 7.27 2.40
CA TYR A 261 24.22 8.32 2.97
C TYR A 261 25.71 8.04 2.77
N ALA A 262 26.17 6.81 3.05
CA ALA A 262 27.56 6.41 2.84
C ALA A 262 27.97 6.56 1.36
N ALA A 263 27.15 6.09 0.42
CA ALA A 263 27.41 6.24 -1.01
C ALA A 263 27.48 7.72 -1.44
N GLN A 264 26.57 8.57 -0.93
CA GLN A 264 26.58 10.00 -1.22
C GLN A 264 27.83 10.72 -0.68
N VAL A 265 28.30 10.35 0.52
CA VAL A 265 29.50 10.95 1.14
C VAL A 265 30.76 10.49 0.42
N SER A 266 30.91 9.19 0.16
CA SER A 266 32.10 8.62 -0.49
C SER A 266 32.27 9.07 -1.94
N HIS A 267 31.18 9.44 -2.61
CA HIS A 267 31.20 9.84 -4.02
C HIS A 267 30.69 11.27 -4.26
N ARG A 268 30.95 12.19 -3.32
CA ARG A 268 30.55 13.60 -3.46
C ARG A 268 31.06 14.22 -4.77
N ARG A 269 30.13 14.44 -5.71
CA ARG A 269 30.23 15.31 -6.90
C ARG A 269 31.38 15.03 -7.89
N THR A 270 32.01 13.86 -7.85
CA THR A 270 33.14 13.56 -8.75
C THR A 270 32.73 12.97 -10.10
N ASP A 271 31.49 12.47 -10.24
CA ASP A 271 31.04 11.79 -11.46
C ASP A 271 29.50 11.87 -11.66
N VAL A 272 29.09 12.22 -12.89
CA VAL A 272 27.68 12.32 -13.32
C VAL A 272 27.02 10.94 -13.27
N LEU A 273 27.73 9.89 -13.64
CA LEU A 273 27.21 8.51 -13.62
C LEU A 273 26.91 8.05 -12.20
N THR A 274 27.78 8.37 -11.24
CA THR A 274 27.54 8.08 -9.83
C THR A 274 26.37 8.88 -9.24
N THR A 275 26.20 10.14 -9.67
CA THR A 275 25.05 10.96 -9.29
C THR A 275 23.74 10.34 -9.80
N ALA A 276 23.69 9.95 -11.08
CA ALA A 276 22.53 9.27 -11.66
C ALA A 276 22.22 7.95 -10.93
N ARG A 277 23.23 7.14 -10.61
CA ARG A 277 23.07 5.89 -9.86
C ARG A 277 22.45 6.10 -8.49
N THR A 278 22.95 7.05 -7.71
CA THR A 278 22.40 7.34 -6.37
C THR A 278 20.98 7.91 -6.44
N ALA A 279 20.65 8.66 -7.49
CA ALA A 279 19.28 9.13 -7.75
C ALA A 279 18.34 7.97 -8.12
N ILE A 280 18.75 7.06 -9.01
CA ILE A 280 17.98 5.87 -9.36
C ILE A 280 17.80 4.96 -8.14
N ALA A 281 18.86 4.74 -7.35
CA ALA A 281 18.77 3.94 -6.13
C ALA A 281 17.75 4.52 -5.13
N LYS A 282 17.73 5.84 -4.97
CA LYS A 282 16.73 6.53 -4.16
C LYS A 282 15.32 6.34 -4.71
N LEU A 283 15.13 6.55 -6.01
CA LEU A 283 13.85 6.33 -6.68
C LEU A 283 13.34 4.91 -6.45
N VAL A 284 14.16 3.89 -6.69
CA VAL A 284 13.78 2.47 -6.49
C VAL A 284 13.37 2.20 -5.06
N SER A 285 14.13 2.67 -4.07
CA SER A 285 13.77 2.51 -2.66
C SER A 285 12.43 3.19 -2.33
N ASP A 286 12.28 4.46 -2.75
CA ASP A 286 11.09 5.26 -2.46
C ASP A 286 9.86 4.66 -3.17
N GLU A 287 10.02 4.17 -4.40
CA GLU A 287 8.98 3.49 -5.17
C GLU A 287 8.54 2.18 -4.49
N ILE A 288 9.48 1.29 -4.15
CA ILE A 288 9.17 -0.01 -3.52
C ILE A 288 8.43 0.19 -2.19
N LEU A 289 8.88 1.12 -1.35
CA LEU A 289 8.23 1.41 -0.06
C LEU A 289 6.84 2.04 -0.26
N THR A 290 6.70 2.92 -1.25
CA THR A 290 5.42 3.55 -1.61
C THR A 290 4.42 2.52 -2.16
N ILE A 291 4.89 1.56 -2.95
CA ILE A 291 4.12 0.41 -3.45
C ILE A 291 3.67 -0.46 -2.28
N GLU A 292 4.59 -0.81 -1.37
CA GLU A 292 4.26 -1.60 -0.18
C GLU A 292 3.14 -0.96 0.63
N ALA A 293 3.32 0.29 1.05
CA ALA A 293 2.35 0.98 1.90
C ALA A 293 0.97 1.08 1.24
N LYS A 294 0.91 1.44 -0.06
CA LYS A 294 -0.33 1.50 -0.84
C LYS A 294 -1.04 0.16 -0.90
N LEU A 295 -0.31 -0.85 -1.34
CA LEU A 295 -0.91 -2.10 -1.77
C LEU A 295 -1.24 -3.00 -0.57
N SER A 296 -0.41 -3.00 0.47
CA SER A 296 -0.75 -3.61 1.76
C SER A 296 -2.08 -3.06 2.28
N PHE A 297 -2.25 -1.73 2.24
CA PHE A 297 -3.49 -1.10 2.68
C PHE A 297 -4.69 -1.50 1.80
N PHE A 298 -4.59 -1.37 0.46
CA PHE A 298 -5.68 -1.73 -0.45
C PHE A 298 -6.08 -3.22 -0.33
N MET A 299 -5.09 -4.11 -0.24
CA MET A 299 -5.32 -5.55 -0.07
C MET A 299 -5.97 -5.85 1.27
N SER A 300 -5.54 -5.21 2.36
CA SER A 300 -6.14 -5.39 3.68
C SER A 300 -7.63 -5.02 3.70
N ILE A 301 -8.01 -3.96 2.98
CA ILE A 301 -9.40 -3.51 2.83
C ILE A 301 -10.22 -4.58 2.11
N TRP A 302 -9.75 -5.04 0.94
CA TRP A 302 -10.46 -6.05 0.17
C TRP A 302 -10.65 -7.34 0.95
N LEU A 303 -9.60 -7.82 1.61
CA LEU A 303 -9.63 -9.07 2.36
C LEU A 303 -10.61 -9.00 3.53
N ARG A 304 -10.64 -7.88 4.29
CA ARG A 304 -11.61 -7.71 5.37
C ARG A 304 -13.04 -7.54 4.83
N LEU A 305 -13.23 -6.74 3.78
CA LEU A 305 -14.55 -6.55 3.15
C LEU A 305 -15.13 -7.86 2.61
N GLN A 306 -14.31 -8.67 1.93
CA GLN A 306 -14.71 -9.99 1.44
C GLN A 306 -15.06 -10.92 2.61
N THR A 307 -14.28 -10.89 3.69
CA THR A 307 -14.56 -11.67 4.90
C THR A 307 -15.91 -11.26 5.51
N ASP A 308 -16.17 -9.95 5.69
CA ASP A 308 -17.46 -9.43 6.17
C ASP A 308 -18.62 -9.89 5.28
N CYS A 309 -18.48 -9.79 3.95
CA CYS A 309 -19.53 -10.22 3.04
C CYS A 309 -19.81 -11.73 3.11
N VAL A 310 -18.78 -12.55 3.23
CA VAL A 310 -18.92 -14.02 3.37
C VAL A 310 -19.60 -14.38 4.69
N GLU A 311 -19.22 -13.72 5.79
CA GLU A 311 -19.86 -13.92 7.09
C GLU A 311 -21.35 -13.55 7.04
N ILE A 312 -21.69 -12.41 6.43
CA ILE A 312 -23.08 -11.97 6.22
C ILE A 312 -23.84 -12.95 5.34
N MET A 313 -23.26 -13.40 4.22
CA MET A 313 -23.91 -14.34 3.32
C MET A 313 -24.23 -15.65 4.04
N ARG A 314 -23.26 -16.22 4.76
CA ARG A 314 -23.45 -17.46 5.55
C ARG A 314 -24.53 -17.28 6.62
N TRP A 315 -24.58 -16.13 7.27
CA TRP A 315 -25.60 -15.82 8.28
C TRP A 315 -27.00 -15.73 7.66
N LEU A 316 -27.14 -15.07 6.51
CA LEU A 316 -28.41 -14.99 5.79
C LEU A 316 -28.88 -16.37 5.34
N GLU A 317 -28.01 -17.14 4.66
CA GLU A 317 -28.35 -18.47 4.12
C GLU A 317 -28.68 -19.49 5.22
N ASN A 318 -28.11 -19.35 6.42
CA ASN A 318 -28.30 -20.27 7.55
C ASN A 318 -29.16 -19.68 8.69
N SER A 319 -30.08 -18.77 8.37
CA SER A 319 -30.93 -18.08 9.37
C SER A 319 -31.73 -19.02 10.29
N ARG A 320 -31.96 -20.28 9.89
CA ARG A 320 -32.64 -21.31 10.70
C ARG A 320 -31.76 -21.94 11.79
N ASN A 321 -30.44 -21.81 11.71
CA ASN A 321 -29.50 -22.53 12.58
C ASN A 321 -29.02 -21.69 13.79
N ASN A 322 -29.74 -20.62 14.16
CA ASN A 322 -29.35 -19.71 15.24
C ASN A 322 -27.88 -19.25 15.16
N MET A 323 -27.36 -19.08 13.94
CA MET A 323 -26.00 -18.57 13.71
C MET A 323 -25.86 -17.19 14.36
N PRO A 324 -24.74 -16.91 15.06
CA PRO A 324 -24.53 -15.60 15.66
C PRO A 324 -24.49 -14.53 14.57
N THR A 325 -25.05 -13.36 14.87
CA THR A 325 -25.00 -12.19 13.98
C THR A 325 -23.54 -11.83 13.69
N PRO A 326 -23.13 -11.67 12.42
CA PRO A 326 -21.79 -11.25 12.07
C PRO A 326 -21.39 -9.95 12.77
N ALA A 327 -20.12 -9.84 13.16
CA ALA A 327 -19.64 -8.72 13.96
C ALA A 327 -19.84 -7.35 13.27
N SER A 328 -19.72 -7.31 11.94
CA SER A 328 -19.97 -6.13 11.11
C SER A 328 -21.43 -5.67 11.16
N VAL A 329 -22.37 -6.60 11.09
CA VAL A 329 -23.81 -6.34 11.19
C VAL A 329 -24.16 -5.93 12.61
N HIS A 330 -23.67 -6.66 13.61
CA HIS A 330 -23.92 -6.37 15.01
C HIS A 330 -23.44 -4.97 15.39
N SER A 331 -22.20 -4.60 15.04
CA SER A 331 -21.66 -3.28 15.32
C SER A 331 -22.46 -2.16 14.63
N TYR A 332 -22.92 -2.40 13.40
CA TYR A 332 -23.78 -1.47 12.68
C TYR A 332 -25.17 -1.35 13.32
N MET A 333 -25.80 -2.45 13.77
CA MET A 333 -27.08 -2.42 14.46
C MET A 333 -27.02 -1.64 15.78
N GLU A 334 -25.96 -1.82 16.56
CA GLU A 334 -25.84 -1.19 17.88
C GLU A 334 -25.54 0.30 17.80
N SER A 335 -24.75 0.72 16.82
CA SER A 335 -24.18 2.06 16.81
C SER A 335 -24.40 2.85 15.53
N GLY A 336 -24.95 2.22 14.48
CA GLY A 336 -25.06 2.80 13.14
C GLY A 336 -23.72 3.00 12.43
N LEU A 337 -22.64 2.45 12.99
CA LEU A 337 -21.28 2.81 12.60
C LEU A 337 -20.50 1.62 12.07
N THR A 338 -19.52 1.91 11.22
CA THR A 338 -18.67 0.93 10.53
C THR A 338 -17.23 1.41 10.54
N LEU A 339 -16.30 0.51 10.25
CA LEU A 339 -14.89 0.86 10.08
C LEU A 339 -14.58 1.41 8.67
N TYR A 340 -15.50 1.29 7.72
CA TYR A 340 -15.23 1.53 6.29
C TYR A 340 -15.49 2.98 5.86
N ALA A 341 -16.36 3.72 6.56
CA ALA A 341 -16.70 5.09 6.19
C ALA A 341 -15.45 6.00 6.20
N SER A 342 -14.72 6.03 7.31
CA SER A 342 -13.49 6.81 7.45
C SER A 342 -12.39 6.40 6.46
N ILE A 343 -12.31 5.11 6.14
CA ILE A 343 -11.37 4.59 5.14
C ILE A 343 -11.73 5.09 3.74
N ALA A 344 -13.01 5.06 3.38
CA ALA A 344 -13.49 5.54 2.08
C ALA A 344 -13.18 7.03 1.91
N ASP A 345 -13.45 7.86 2.93
CA ASP A 345 -13.15 9.29 2.90
C ASP A 345 -11.65 9.56 2.76
N ALA A 346 -10.80 8.78 3.42
CA ALA A 346 -9.35 8.92 3.27
C ALA A 346 -8.87 8.53 1.86
N LEU A 347 -9.46 7.49 1.26
CA LEU A 347 -9.16 7.11 -0.12
C LEU A 347 -9.60 8.17 -1.13
N ASP A 348 -10.69 8.89 -0.88
CA ASP A 348 -11.08 10.02 -1.74
C ASP A 348 -10.03 11.13 -1.74
N ILE A 349 -9.39 11.39 -0.60
CA ILE A 349 -8.28 12.35 -0.51
C ILE A 349 -7.10 11.87 -1.34
N TYR A 350 -6.77 10.58 -1.30
CA TYR A 350 -5.73 10.02 -2.18
C TYR A 350 -6.10 10.21 -3.67
N VAL A 351 -7.34 9.93 -4.05
CA VAL A 351 -7.84 10.10 -5.43
C VAL A 351 -7.78 11.57 -5.88
N ALA A 352 -8.16 12.49 -5.01
CA ALA A 352 -8.13 13.93 -5.27
C ALA A 352 -6.69 14.49 -5.34
N GLY A 353 -5.75 13.88 -4.61
CA GLY A 353 -4.35 14.31 -4.59
C GLY A 353 -3.57 13.97 -5.85
N ILE A 354 -4.08 13.09 -6.73
CA ILE A 354 -3.48 12.77 -8.02
C ILE A 354 -4.27 13.50 -9.11
N ASP A 355 -3.73 14.60 -9.62
CA ASP A 355 -4.34 15.40 -10.68
C ASP A 355 -4.25 14.68 -12.05
N PRO A 356 -5.38 14.42 -12.74
CA PRO A 356 -5.40 13.88 -14.10
C PRO A 356 -4.60 14.69 -15.13
N SER A 357 -4.39 15.99 -14.91
CA SER A 357 -3.67 16.88 -15.84
C SER A 357 -2.23 16.40 -16.09
N HIS A 358 -1.58 15.77 -15.09
CA HIS A 358 -0.24 15.22 -15.20
C HIS A 358 -0.11 14.10 -16.23
N PHE A 359 -1.21 13.45 -16.61
CA PHE A 359 -1.21 12.30 -17.51
C PHE A 359 -1.65 12.65 -18.94
N THR A 360 -2.23 13.84 -19.15
CA THR A 360 -2.79 14.26 -20.46
C THR A 360 -1.81 15.09 -21.30
N ALA A 361 -0.77 15.67 -20.70
CA ALA A 361 0.16 16.59 -21.36
C ALA A 361 1.12 15.94 -22.39
N SER A 362 1.17 14.62 -22.48
CA SER A 362 2.10 13.89 -23.35
C SER A 362 1.58 13.65 -24.77
N GLY A 363 0.36 14.11 -25.10
CA GLY A 363 -0.29 13.85 -26.40
C GLY A 363 -0.09 14.92 -27.50
N HIS A 364 0.56 16.07 -27.25
CA HIS A 364 0.55 17.22 -28.17
C HIS A 364 1.91 17.84 -28.51
N ARG A 365 3.00 17.09 -28.35
CA ARG A 365 4.32 17.51 -28.88
C ARG A 365 4.99 16.33 -29.58
N SER A 366 4.51 16.05 -30.79
CA SER A 366 5.21 15.25 -31.80
C SER A 366 5.65 16.18 -32.92
#